data_AF-A0A7X7K3S5-F1
#
_entry.id   AF-A0A7X7K3S5-F1
#
_cell.length_a   1.000
_cell.length_b   1.000
_cell.length_c   1.000
_cell.angle_alpha   90.00
_cell.angle_beta   90.00
_cell.angle_gamma   90.00
#
_symmetry.space_group_name_H-M   'P 1'
#
loop_
_entity.id
_entity.type
_entity.pdbx_description
1 polymer ?
#
loop_
_entity_poly.entity_id
_entity_poly.type
_entity_poly.pdbx_seq_one_letter_code
_entity_poly.pdbx_strand_id
1 'polypeptide(L)'
;MEQRLQKILAAAGYGSRRSSEELIEQGRVTVNGQVARLGQKADLERDTVAVDGQPVSVAVRKVYVAVHKPRGVLSDTEDERDRQTVRDLVSLPGHLFAIGRLDATSEGLIILTDDGDLTHRLTHPRYEHTKEYQVQVEGQPTEEVLEHWRQGVFLEGKRTVPAEVAVLRRERDQTWLRVVLREGRKRQIRRVAAMLGHPVTRLIRVAIGPVQLGELRPGEWRYLTDQELRVLGHATEAPTRLDARRPRRSGAGGAQRTRAQRTRAQGTRAQGTGAKPGGSRPGAGKGTRTEGTERGRTQRGGSGSSKRGAGSSRRGGSR
;
A
#
# COMPACT_ATOMS: atom_id res chain seq x y z
N MET A 1 12.45 -23.18 23.81
CA MET A 1 12.94 -21.90 24.42
C MET A 1 11.74 -21.09 24.87
N GLU A 2 11.75 -20.54 26.09
CA GLU A 2 10.64 -19.71 26.59
C GLU A 2 10.41 -18.44 25.75
N GLN A 3 9.15 -18.23 25.36
CA GLN A 3 8.68 -17.02 24.69
C GLN A 3 7.48 -16.42 25.43
N ARG A 4 7.30 -15.10 25.31
CA ARG A 4 6.11 -14.42 25.83
C ARG A 4 4.85 -15.00 25.18
N LEU A 5 3.82 -15.27 25.99
CA LEU A 5 2.62 -15.96 25.54
C LEU A 5 1.91 -15.24 24.38
N GLN A 6 1.83 -13.92 24.43
CA GLN A 6 1.24 -13.15 23.32
C GLN A 6 2.06 -13.21 22.01
N LYS A 7 3.36 -13.54 22.07
CA LYS A 7 4.17 -13.82 20.86
C LYS A 7 3.78 -15.18 20.28
N ILE A 8 3.62 -16.18 21.14
CA ILE A 8 3.21 -17.54 20.76
C ILE A 8 1.83 -17.51 20.10
N LEU A 9 0.85 -16.87 20.74
CA LEU A 9 -0.53 -16.77 20.24
C LEU A 9 -0.59 -16.04 18.90
N ALA A 10 0.11 -14.92 18.76
CA ALA A 10 0.18 -14.20 17.49
C ALA A 10 0.82 -15.05 16.38
N ALA A 11 1.90 -15.80 16.69
CA ALA A 11 2.55 -16.69 15.74
C ALA A 11 1.66 -17.89 15.34
N ALA A 12 0.73 -18.30 16.20
CA ALA A 12 -0.27 -19.33 15.94
C ALA A 12 -1.53 -18.79 15.24
N GLY A 13 -1.60 -17.49 14.95
CA GLY A 13 -2.70 -16.89 14.21
C GLY A 13 -3.89 -16.46 15.05
N TYR A 14 -3.75 -16.28 16.37
CA TYR A 14 -4.82 -15.74 17.23
C TYR A 14 -4.89 -14.20 17.21
N GLY A 15 -4.53 -13.57 16.08
CA GLY A 15 -4.51 -12.12 15.91
C GLY A 15 -3.17 -11.44 16.21
N SER A 16 -3.21 -10.13 16.47
CA SER A 16 -2.02 -9.34 16.79
C SER A 16 -1.49 -9.64 18.19
N ARG A 17 -0.24 -9.26 18.50
CA ARG A 17 0.29 -9.39 19.87
C ARG A 17 -0.56 -8.67 20.93
N ARG A 18 -1.19 -7.54 20.58
CA ARG A 18 -2.06 -6.79 21.50
C ARG A 18 -3.41 -7.49 21.68
N SER A 19 -4.02 -7.93 20.59
CA SER A 19 -5.27 -8.71 20.66
C SER A 19 -5.04 -10.02 21.42
N SER A 20 -3.86 -10.64 21.29
CA SER A 20 -3.47 -11.80 22.10
C SER A 20 -3.30 -11.47 23.59
N GLU A 21 -2.95 -10.25 23.96
CA GLU A 21 -2.91 -9.82 25.37
C GLU A 21 -4.33 -9.72 25.95
N GLU A 22 -5.29 -9.22 25.17
CA GLU A 22 -6.71 -9.16 25.56
C GLU A 22 -7.28 -10.57 25.83
N LEU A 23 -6.94 -11.57 24.99
CA LEU A 23 -7.33 -12.96 25.23
C LEU A 23 -6.79 -13.50 26.57
N ILE A 24 -5.55 -13.15 26.92
CA ILE A 24 -4.93 -13.56 28.17
C ILE A 24 -5.63 -12.88 29.36
N GLU A 25 -5.89 -11.57 29.26
CA GLU A 25 -6.59 -10.81 30.30
C GLU A 25 -8.04 -11.29 30.53
N GLN A 26 -8.71 -11.75 29.48
CA GLN A 26 -10.04 -12.36 29.55
C GLN A 26 -10.04 -13.77 30.19
N GLY A 27 -8.87 -14.32 30.54
CA GLY A 27 -8.74 -15.65 31.13
C GLY A 27 -9.02 -16.80 30.15
N ARG A 28 -9.03 -16.51 28.84
CA ARG A 28 -9.33 -17.49 27.77
C ARG A 28 -8.14 -18.37 27.41
N VAL A 29 -6.95 -18.01 27.88
CA VAL A 29 -5.71 -18.71 27.56
C VAL A 29 -5.26 -19.51 28.78
N THR A 30 -4.90 -20.77 28.58
CA THR A 30 -4.32 -21.62 29.61
C THR A 30 -2.93 -22.10 29.22
N VAL A 31 -2.08 -22.33 30.23
CA VAL A 31 -0.78 -22.99 30.11
C VAL A 31 -0.79 -24.17 31.08
N ASN A 32 -0.63 -25.38 30.56
CA ASN A 32 -0.69 -26.62 31.34
C ASN A 32 -1.98 -26.73 32.18
N GLY A 33 -3.11 -26.30 31.60
CA GLY A 33 -4.42 -26.34 32.25
C GLY A 33 -4.71 -25.21 33.24
N GLN A 34 -3.76 -24.32 33.53
CA GLN A 34 -3.97 -23.16 34.41
C GLN A 34 -4.17 -21.88 33.61
N VAL A 35 -5.10 -21.03 34.06
CA VAL A 35 -5.37 -19.71 33.43
C VAL A 35 -4.09 -18.88 33.43
N ALA A 36 -3.74 -18.39 32.24
CA ALA A 36 -2.53 -17.61 32.04
C ALA A 36 -2.70 -16.16 32.51
N ARG A 37 -1.58 -15.49 32.79
CA ARG A 37 -1.54 -14.07 33.17
C ARG A 37 -0.72 -13.24 32.20
N LEU A 38 -1.03 -11.94 32.10
CA LEU A 38 -0.31 -11.02 31.22
C LEU A 38 1.19 -11.04 31.51
N GLY A 39 2.01 -11.15 30.46
CA GLY A 39 3.47 -11.19 30.56
C GLY A 39 4.06 -12.56 30.86
N GLN A 40 3.24 -13.59 31.09
CA GLN A 40 3.70 -14.98 31.24
C GLN A 40 4.45 -15.46 29.99
N LYS A 41 5.40 -16.37 30.22
CA LYS A 41 6.14 -17.06 29.17
C LYS A 41 5.76 -18.55 29.18
N ALA A 42 5.93 -19.19 28.03
CA ALA A 42 5.77 -20.62 27.85
C ALA A 42 6.78 -21.13 26.82
N ASP A 43 7.07 -22.42 26.86
CA ASP A 43 7.87 -23.14 25.88
C ASP A 43 7.00 -24.22 25.22
N LEU A 44 6.61 -24.05 23.95
CA LEU A 44 5.71 -25.00 23.26
C LEU A 44 6.27 -26.42 23.12
N GLU A 45 7.57 -26.63 23.36
CA GLU A 45 8.17 -27.97 23.41
C GLU A 45 7.89 -28.69 24.73
N ARG A 46 7.52 -27.96 25.78
CA ARG A 46 7.36 -28.46 27.15
C ARG A 46 5.96 -28.20 27.72
N ASP A 47 5.35 -27.10 27.32
CA ASP A 47 4.10 -26.59 27.83
C ASP A 47 2.97 -26.77 26.82
N THR A 48 1.80 -27.18 27.32
CA THR A 48 0.56 -27.18 26.55
C THR A 48 -0.14 -25.83 26.72
N VAL A 49 -0.05 -24.99 25.70
CA VAL A 49 -0.82 -23.73 25.64
C VAL A 49 -2.16 -24.01 24.95
N ALA A 50 -3.27 -23.52 25.49
CA ALA A 50 -4.57 -23.62 24.86
C ALA A 50 -5.34 -22.28 24.90
N VAL A 51 -6.17 -22.03 23.89
CA VAL A 51 -7.13 -20.91 23.86
C VAL A 51 -8.52 -21.51 23.80
N ASP A 52 -9.40 -21.15 24.74
CA ASP A 52 -10.75 -21.72 24.88
C ASP A 52 -10.77 -23.26 24.87
N GLY A 53 -9.75 -23.87 25.48
CA GLY A 53 -9.58 -25.33 25.54
C GLY A 53 -9.00 -25.98 24.27
N GLN A 54 -8.76 -25.23 23.20
CA GLN A 54 -8.10 -25.73 21.99
C GLN A 54 -6.58 -25.57 22.07
N PRO A 55 -5.78 -26.65 21.93
CA PRO A 55 -4.33 -26.55 21.94
C PRO A 55 -3.79 -25.63 20.84
N VAL A 56 -2.83 -24.79 21.21
CA VAL A 56 -2.15 -23.86 20.31
C VAL A 56 -0.99 -24.58 19.64
N SER A 57 -1.04 -24.67 18.31
CA SER A 57 0.09 -25.11 17.49
C SER A 57 0.55 -23.97 16.59
N VAL A 58 1.87 -23.78 16.47
CA VAL A 58 2.43 -22.81 15.52
C VAL A 58 2.62 -23.51 14.17
N ALA A 59 2.20 -22.86 13.08
CA ALA A 59 2.39 -23.39 11.74
C ALA A 59 3.87 -23.65 11.46
N VAL A 60 4.18 -24.84 10.92
CA VAL A 60 5.55 -25.28 10.62
C VAL A 60 6.19 -24.46 9.50
N ARG A 61 5.38 -23.82 8.64
CA ARG A 61 5.85 -23.08 7.47
C ARG A 61 5.45 -21.62 7.52
N LYS A 62 6.45 -20.75 7.44
CA LYS A 62 6.30 -19.30 7.34
C LYS A 62 6.02 -18.86 5.91
N VAL A 63 5.26 -17.78 5.78
CA VAL A 63 4.88 -17.18 4.51
C VAL A 63 5.68 -15.91 4.31
N TYR A 64 6.24 -15.75 3.11
CA TYR A 64 6.98 -14.55 2.72
C TYR A 64 6.58 -14.13 1.31
N VAL A 65 5.98 -12.95 1.19
CA VAL A 65 5.53 -12.44 -0.11
C VAL A 65 6.00 -11.01 -0.34
N ALA A 66 6.43 -10.73 -1.57
CA ALA A 66 6.60 -9.37 -2.08
C ALA A 66 5.31 -8.92 -2.75
N VAL A 67 4.86 -7.72 -2.44
CA VAL A 67 3.65 -7.10 -2.99
C VAL A 67 4.05 -5.75 -3.60
N HIS A 68 3.55 -5.47 -4.80
CA HIS A 68 3.63 -4.14 -5.37
C HIS A 68 2.40 -3.35 -4.91
N LYS A 69 2.54 -2.60 -3.82
CA LYS A 69 1.49 -1.72 -3.30
C LYS A 69 1.19 -0.61 -4.31
N PRO A 70 -0.04 -0.48 -4.82
CA PRO A 70 -0.43 0.65 -5.65
C PRO A 70 -0.70 1.90 -4.81
N ARG A 71 -0.80 3.05 -5.49
CA ARG A 71 -1.20 4.32 -4.89
C ARG A 71 -2.66 4.21 -4.39
N GLY A 72 -2.96 4.81 -3.25
CA GLY A 72 -4.30 4.80 -2.63
C GLY A 72 -4.53 3.66 -1.64
N VAL A 73 -3.77 2.56 -1.74
CA VAL A 73 -3.85 1.43 -0.80
C VAL A 73 -3.10 1.75 0.49
N LEU A 74 -3.57 1.26 1.64
CA LEU A 74 -2.90 1.43 2.94
C LEU A 74 -1.90 0.30 3.20
N SER A 75 -0.79 0.61 3.88
CA SER A 75 0.18 -0.41 4.33
C SER A 75 -0.22 -1.15 5.59
N ASP A 76 -1.42 -0.90 6.12
CA ASP A 76 -1.92 -1.57 7.32
C ASP A 76 -2.46 -2.97 7.02
N THR A 77 -2.72 -3.76 8.06
CA THR A 77 -3.41 -5.04 7.95
C THR A 77 -4.91 -4.94 8.19
N GLU A 78 -5.35 -3.87 8.83
CA GLU A 78 -6.75 -3.58 9.14
C GLU A 78 -7.00 -2.09 8.91
N ASP A 79 -8.17 -1.72 8.40
CA ASP A 79 -8.60 -0.32 8.29
C ASP A 79 -9.96 -0.10 8.94
N GLU A 80 -10.05 0.93 9.77
CA GLU A 80 -11.29 1.32 10.45
C GLU A 80 -12.28 2.06 9.52
N ARG A 81 -11.86 2.40 8.31
CA ARG A 81 -12.58 3.31 7.39
C ARG A 81 -12.84 2.71 6.00
N ASP A 82 -12.87 1.38 5.91
CA ASP A 82 -13.19 0.62 4.69
C ASP A 82 -12.30 0.95 3.48
N ARG A 83 -11.04 1.35 3.72
CA ARG A 83 -10.06 1.55 2.66
C ARG A 83 -9.30 0.26 2.42
N GLN A 84 -9.10 -0.06 1.15
CA GLN A 84 -8.30 -1.21 0.74
C GLN A 84 -6.87 -1.14 1.30
N THR A 85 -6.44 -2.25 1.89
CA THR A 85 -5.14 -2.46 2.50
C THR A 85 -4.24 -3.34 1.62
N VAL A 86 -2.95 -3.40 1.93
CA VAL A 86 -2.01 -4.32 1.27
C VAL A 86 -2.35 -5.79 1.55
N ARG A 87 -3.02 -6.07 2.69
CA ARG A 87 -3.45 -7.42 3.04
C ARG A 87 -4.52 -7.93 2.07
N ASP A 88 -5.43 -7.05 1.63
CA ASP A 88 -6.52 -7.38 0.69
C ASP A 88 -6.03 -7.77 -0.70
N LEU A 89 -4.82 -7.33 -1.07
CA LEU A 89 -4.19 -7.67 -2.36
C LEU A 89 -3.67 -9.11 -2.40
N VAL A 90 -3.53 -9.78 -1.26
CA VAL A 90 -2.90 -11.11 -1.14
C VAL A 90 -3.94 -12.16 -0.80
N SER A 91 -4.19 -13.08 -1.74
CA SER A 91 -5.17 -14.16 -1.61
C SER A 91 -4.66 -15.37 -0.81
N LEU A 92 -3.75 -15.17 0.14
CA LEU A 92 -3.23 -16.23 1.01
C LEU A 92 -4.00 -16.25 2.33
N PRO A 93 -4.22 -17.43 2.93
CA PRO A 93 -4.81 -17.54 4.26
C PRO A 93 -3.81 -17.08 5.35
N GLY A 94 -4.33 -16.88 6.56
CA GLY A 94 -3.53 -16.57 7.74
C GLY A 94 -3.29 -15.08 7.97
N HIS A 95 -2.69 -14.80 9.12
CA HIS A 95 -2.43 -13.45 9.63
C HIS A 95 -1.05 -12.95 9.14
N LEU A 96 -1.02 -12.39 7.93
CA LEU A 96 0.16 -11.74 7.37
C LEU A 96 0.20 -10.28 7.78
N PHE A 97 1.38 -9.79 8.15
CA PHE A 97 1.63 -8.40 8.47
C PHE A 97 2.73 -7.79 7.62
N ALA A 98 2.63 -6.48 7.42
CA ALA A 98 3.54 -5.73 6.56
C ALA A 98 4.88 -5.42 7.23
N ILE A 99 5.97 -5.63 6.49
CA ILE A 99 7.31 -5.23 6.88
C ILE A 99 7.53 -3.77 6.49
N GLY A 100 7.48 -2.91 7.50
CA GLY A 100 7.54 -1.46 7.33
C GLY A 100 6.29 -0.91 6.65
N ARG A 101 6.30 0.38 6.33
CA ARG A 101 5.14 1.08 5.78
C ARG A 101 5.52 1.94 4.59
N LEU A 102 4.55 2.15 3.70
CA LEU A 102 4.55 3.17 2.67
C LEU A 102 3.34 4.07 2.90
N ASP A 103 3.48 5.37 2.64
CA ASP A 103 2.32 6.27 2.67
C ASP A 103 1.26 5.80 1.66
N ALA A 104 -0.01 6.14 1.91
CA ALA A 104 -1.10 5.87 0.96
C ALA A 104 -0.78 6.41 -0.45
N THR A 105 -0.13 7.57 -0.54
CA THR A 105 0.25 8.20 -1.83
C THR A 105 1.54 7.67 -2.44
N SER A 106 2.21 6.72 -1.79
CA SER A 106 3.45 6.08 -2.28
C SER A 106 3.16 4.69 -2.83
N GLU A 107 3.99 4.23 -3.76
CA GLU A 107 3.86 2.96 -4.47
C GLU A 107 5.06 2.04 -4.18
N GLY A 108 4.95 0.80 -4.62
CA GLY A 108 6.09 -0.11 -4.77
C GLY A 108 6.15 -1.22 -3.72
N LEU A 109 7.35 -1.76 -3.54
CA LEU A 109 7.62 -2.98 -2.80
C LEU A 109 7.23 -2.85 -1.32
N ILE A 110 6.40 -3.78 -0.88
CA ILE A 110 6.17 -4.11 0.52
C ILE A 110 6.26 -5.62 0.68
N ILE A 111 6.85 -6.06 1.80
CA ILE A 111 6.92 -7.50 2.11
C ILE A 111 5.82 -7.79 3.14
N LEU A 112 5.06 -8.86 2.96
CA LEU A 112 4.16 -9.39 3.98
C LEU A 112 4.66 -10.75 4.47
N THR A 113 4.52 -11.01 5.77
CA THR A 113 4.93 -12.27 6.38
C THR A 113 4.14 -12.55 7.67
N ASP A 114 4.16 -13.80 8.12
CA ASP A 114 3.77 -14.26 9.46
C ASP A 114 5.00 -14.51 10.38
N ASP A 115 6.19 -14.11 9.92
CA ASP A 115 7.44 -14.19 10.65
C ASP A 115 7.80 -12.85 11.32
N GLY A 116 7.58 -12.81 12.65
CA GLY A 116 7.89 -11.66 13.47
C GLY A 116 9.39 -11.39 13.61
N ASP A 117 10.21 -12.44 13.50
CA ASP A 117 11.66 -12.34 13.65
C ASP A 117 12.28 -11.74 12.39
N LEU A 118 11.82 -12.15 11.19
CA LEU A 118 12.20 -11.48 9.94
C LEU A 118 11.75 -10.02 9.93
N THR A 119 10.54 -9.74 10.40
CA THR A 119 10.00 -8.39 10.46
C THR A 119 10.84 -7.49 11.36
N HIS A 120 11.22 -7.97 12.54
CA HIS A 120 12.13 -7.25 13.43
C HIS A 120 13.49 -7.02 12.77
N ARG A 121 14.05 -8.03 12.09
CA ARG A 121 15.33 -7.92 11.38
C ARG A 121 15.28 -6.82 10.31
N LEU A 122 14.25 -6.82 9.48
CA LEU A 122 14.13 -5.88 8.37
C LEU A 122 13.76 -4.45 8.76
N THR A 123 13.11 -4.27 9.91
CA THR A 123 12.62 -2.95 10.34
C THR A 123 13.50 -2.27 11.37
N HIS A 124 14.27 -3.03 12.16
CA HIS A 124 15.04 -2.45 13.25
C HIS A 124 16.29 -1.70 12.72
N PRO A 125 16.53 -0.44 13.16
CA PRO A 125 17.61 0.41 12.63
C PRO A 125 19.01 -0.23 12.66
N ARG A 126 19.31 -1.03 13.69
CA ARG A 126 20.61 -1.73 13.86
C ARG A 126 21.05 -2.60 12.68
N TYR A 127 20.14 -3.05 11.84
CA TYR A 127 20.47 -3.92 10.71
C TYR A 127 20.70 -3.14 9.42
N GLU A 128 20.45 -1.82 9.43
CA GLU A 128 20.83 -0.87 8.38
C GLU A 128 20.41 -1.26 6.95
N HIS A 129 19.33 -2.03 6.83
CA HIS A 129 18.83 -2.48 5.53
C HIS A 129 18.46 -1.29 4.66
N THR A 130 19.13 -1.22 3.51
CA THR A 130 18.90 -0.21 2.50
C THR A 130 17.50 -0.33 1.90
N LYS A 131 16.93 0.81 1.54
CA LYS A 131 15.65 0.92 0.85
C LYS A 131 15.89 1.82 -0.35
N GLU A 132 15.66 1.27 -1.53
CA GLU A 132 15.85 1.98 -2.79
C GLU A 132 14.52 2.47 -3.34
N TYR A 133 14.50 3.72 -3.79
CA TYR A 133 13.34 4.39 -4.31
C TYR A 133 13.64 5.01 -5.68
N GLN A 134 12.67 4.91 -6.58
CA GLN A 134 12.56 5.79 -7.73
C GLN A 134 11.64 6.95 -7.36
N VAL A 135 12.15 8.16 -7.48
CA VAL A 135 11.51 9.39 -7.00
C VAL A 135 11.39 10.36 -8.16
N GLN A 136 10.15 10.71 -8.52
CA GLN A 136 9.90 11.78 -9.47
C GLN A 136 9.71 13.08 -8.68
N VAL A 137 10.52 14.09 -8.99
CA VAL A 137 10.45 15.43 -8.39
C VAL A 137 10.13 16.48 -9.44
N GLU A 138 9.53 17.59 -9.02
CA GLU A 138 9.32 18.76 -9.89
C GLU A 138 10.63 19.48 -10.20
N GLY A 139 10.73 20.00 -11.42
CA GLY A 139 11.90 20.72 -11.93
C GLY A 139 13.12 19.85 -12.13
N GLN A 140 14.28 20.52 -12.17
CA GLN A 140 15.58 19.90 -12.41
C GLN A 140 16.54 20.30 -11.28
N PRO A 141 16.68 19.46 -10.24
CA PRO A 141 17.64 19.72 -9.17
C PRO A 141 19.05 19.89 -9.75
N THR A 142 19.73 20.95 -9.33
CA THR A 142 21.14 21.18 -9.66
C THR A 142 22.02 20.17 -8.94
N GLU A 143 23.25 19.98 -9.41
CA GLU A 143 24.18 19.06 -8.75
C GLU A 143 24.48 19.49 -7.30
N GLU A 144 24.53 20.80 -7.03
CA GLU A 144 24.67 21.35 -5.68
C GLU A 144 23.51 20.92 -4.76
N VAL A 145 22.27 20.98 -5.26
CA VAL A 145 21.10 20.54 -4.49
C VAL A 145 21.15 19.03 -4.23
N LEU A 146 21.55 18.23 -5.22
CA LEU A 146 21.69 16.80 -5.06
C LEU A 146 22.78 16.46 -4.05
N GLU A 147 23.91 17.18 -4.08
CA GLU A 147 24.99 17.00 -3.13
C GLU A 147 24.57 17.39 -1.70
N HIS A 148 23.81 18.48 -1.55
CA HIS A 148 23.22 18.85 -0.28
C HIS A 148 22.30 17.74 0.28
N TRP A 149 21.51 17.08 -0.59
CA TRP A 149 20.71 15.92 -0.18
C TRP A 149 21.61 14.75 0.26
N ARG A 150 22.63 14.39 -0.53
CA ARG A 150 23.53 13.26 -0.22
C ARG A 150 24.23 13.39 1.13
N GLN A 151 24.67 14.60 1.49
CA GLN A 151 25.33 14.88 2.76
C GLN A 151 24.38 14.88 3.96
N GLY A 152 23.07 14.87 3.72
CA GLY A 152 22.02 14.84 4.72
C GLY A 152 21.63 16.24 5.20
N VAL A 153 20.33 16.41 5.45
CA VAL A 153 19.68 17.69 5.79
C VAL A 153 19.13 17.67 7.20
N PHE A 154 18.93 18.84 7.81
CA PHE A 154 18.26 18.92 9.11
C PHE A 154 16.77 18.65 8.97
N LEU A 155 16.29 17.57 9.58
CA LEU A 155 14.88 17.18 9.60
C LEU A 155 14.46 16.88 11.04
N GLU A 156 13.48 17.63 11.56
CA GLU A 156 12.97 17.47 12.94
C GLU A 156 14.08 17.63 14.01
N GLY A 157 14.91 18.67 13.85
CA GLY A 157 15.98 18.98 14.81
C GLY A 157 17.17 18.02 14.78
N LYS A 158 17.22 17.05 13.85
CA LYS A 158 18.35 16.13 13.66
C LYS A 158 18.74 16.03 12.20
N ARG A 159 20.04 15.98 11.92
CA ARG A 159 20.53 15.71 10.56
C ARG A 159 20.10 14.30 10.11
N THR A 160 19.64 14.16 8.87
CA THR A 160 19.42 12.84 8.27
C THR A 160 20.76 12.15 8.06
N VAL A 161 20.77 10.82 8.03
CA VAL A 161 21.96 10.08 7.62
C VAL A 161 22.26 10.37 6.14
N PRO A 162 23.52 10.27 5.70
CA PRO A 162 23.86 10.38 4.29
C PRO A 162 23.03 9.41 3.43
N ALA A 163 22.64 9.87 2.25
CA ALA A 163 21.83 9.12 1.30
C ALA A 163 22.54 9.02 -0.05
N GLU A 164 22.31 7.94 -0.78
CA GLU A 164 22.73 7.89 -2.19
C GLU A 164 21.63 8.54 -3.03
N VAL A 165 21.98 9.54 -3.83
CA VAL A 165 21.06 10.23 -4.74
C VAL A 165 21.69 10.32 -6.11
N ALA A 166 21.03 9.77 -7.13
CA ALA A 166 21.50 9.80 -8.51
C ALA A 166 20.36 10.17 -9.46
N VAL A 167 20.66 10.93 -10.52
CA VAL A 167 19.69 11.21 -11.58
C VAL A 167 19.54 9.96 -12.46
N LEU A 168 18.32 9.46 -12.60
CA LEU A 168 17.98 8.38 -13.52
C LEU A 168 17.67 8.94 -14.91
N ARG A 169 16.82 9.97 -14.97
CA ARG A 169 16.47 10.66 -16.21
C ARG A 169 15.87 12.03 -15.91
N ARG A 170 16.07 12.97 -16.84
CA ARG A 170 15.44 14.30 -16.82
C ARG A 170 14.35 14.36 -17.87
N GLU A 171 13.20 14.90 -17.48
CA GLU A 171 12.08 15.27 -18.34
C GLU A 171 11.94 16.81 -18.32
N ARG A 172 11.04 17.40 -19.12
CA ARG A 172 10.95 18.87 -19.27
C ARG A 172 10.85 19.59 -17.92
N ASP A 173 9.83 19.24 -17.14
CA ASP A 173 9.50 19.89 -15.88
C ASP A 173 9.65 18.96 -14.66
N GLN A 174 10.30 17.81 -14.85
CA GLN A 174 10.39 16.76 -13.83
C GLN A 174 11.70 16.00 -13.93
N THR A 175 12.18 15.47 -12.81
CA THR A 175 13.38 14.63 -12.77
C THR A 175 13.10 13.34 -12.02
N TRP A 176 13.53 12.22 -12.57
CA TRP A 176 13.55 10.94 -11.88
C TRP A 176 14.90 10.74 -11.20
N LEU A 177 14.85 10.47 -9.90
CA LEU A 177 15.99 10.22 -9.04
C LEU A 177 15.95 8.79 -8.51
N ARG A 178 17.11 8.16 -8.40
CA ARG A 178 17.35 7.01 -7.54
C ARG A 178 17.75 7.53 -6.17
N VAL A 179 17.02 7.15 -5.14
CA VAL A 179 17.32 7.52 -3.74
C VAL A 179 17.44 6.25 -2.92
N VAL A 180 18.58 6.05 -2.27
CA VAL A 180 18.81 4.92 -1.35
C VAL A 180 18.93 5.44 0.07
N LEU A 181 18.10 4.92 0.97
CA LEU A 181 18.08 5.27 2.39
C LEU A 181 18.41 4.07 3.27
N ARG A 182 19.17 4.31 4.34
CA ARG A 182 19.42 3.33 5.43
C ARG A 182 18.51 3.55 6.64
N GLU A 183 17.94 4.74 6.77
CA GLU A 183 16.95 5.06 7.80
C GLU A 183 15.52 5.14 7.22
N GLY A 184 14.52 5.34 8.08
CA GLY A 184 13.11 5.35 7.69
C GLY A 184 12.26 6.36 8.46
N ARG A 185 12.63 7.64 8.45
CA ARG A 185 11.82 8.68 9.11
C ARG A 185 10.52 8.95 8.37
N LYS A 186 9.49 9.41 9.08
CA LYS A 186 8.15 9.69 8.52
C LYS A 186 8.26 10.65 7.33
N ARG A 187 7.87 10.16 6.14
CA ARG A 187 7.81 10.91 4.88
C ARG A 187 9.14 11.58 4.49
N GLN A 188 10.29 11.01 4.89
CA GLN A 188 11.60 11.62 4.75
C GLN A 188 11.89 12.14 3.34
N ILE A 189 11.83 11.28 2.31
CA ILE A 189 12.12 11.65 0.92
C ILE A 189 11.28 12.86 0.47
N ARG A 190 9.96 12.82 0.74
CA ARG A 190 9.05 13.88 0.34
C ARG A 190 9.36 15.21 1.03
N ARG A 191 9.73 15.15 2.31
CA ARG A 191 10.04 16.34 3.10
C ARG A 191 11.36 16.97 2.69
N VAL A 192 12.40 16.15 2.54
CA VAL A 192 13.72 16.62 2.10
C VAL A 192 13.62 17.24 0.71
N ALA A 193 12.98 16.56 -0.25
CA ALA A 193 12.84 17.09 -1.60
C ALA A 193 12.07 18.43 -1.63
N ALA A 194 10.97 18.53 -0.85
CA ALA A 194 10.20 19.78 -0.74
C ALA A 194 11.01 20.92 -0.10
N MET A 195 11.80 20.62 0.94
CA MET A 195 12.70 21.61 1.57
C MET A 195 13.77 22.13 0.60
N LEU A 196 14.21 21.28 -0.33
CA LEU A 196 15.16 21.62 -1.38
C LEU A 196 14.51 22.26 -2.61
N GLY A 197 13.19 22.57 -2.56
CA GLY A 197 12.48 23.23 -3.66
C GLY A 197 11.98 22.30 -4.77
N HIS A 198 12.06 20.98 -4.58
CA HIS A 198 11.71 19.97 -5.59
C HIS A 198 10.71 18.96 -5.04
N PRO A 199 9.43 19.34 -4.84
CA PRO A 199 8.44 18.44 -4.26
C PRO A 199 8.26 17.15 -5.08
N VAL A 200 7.97 16.04 -4.37
CA VAL A 200 7.83 14.71 -4.97
C VAL A 200 6.44 14.51 -5.54
N THR A 201 6.35 14.27 -6.85
CA THR A 201 5.11 13.94 -7.55
C THR A 201 4.80 12.45 -7.52
N ARG A 202 5.83 11.60 -7.62
CA ARG A 202 5.70 10.13 -7.58
C ARG A 202 6.83 9.48 -6.79
N LEU A 203 6.52 8.45 -6.02
CA LEU A 203 7.48 7.76 -5.16
C LEU A 203 7.20 6.26 -5.20
N ILE A 204 8.17 5.49 -5.71
CA ILE A 204 8.06 4.04 -5.86
C ILE A 204 9.24 3.42 -5.11
N ARG A 205 8.98 2.60 -4.08
CA ARG A 205 10.03 1.79 -3.47
C ARG A 205 10.30 0.58 -4.36
N VAL A 206 11.52 0.45 -4.86
CA VAL A 206 11.88 -0.61 -5.82
C VAL A 206 12.72 -1.72 -5.18
N ALA A 207 13.32 -1.50 -4.01
CA ALA A 207 14.01 -2.55 -3.27
C ALA A 207 14.00 -2.35 -1.75
N ILE A 208 14.10 -3.48 -1.03
CA ILE A 208 14.36 -3.55 0.42
C ILE A 208 15.48 -4.57 0.62
N GLY A 209 16.68 -4.09 0.96
CA GLY A 209 17.88 -4.91 0.99
C GLY A 209 18.03 -5.70 -0.33
N PRO A 210 18.10 -7.04 -0.29
CA PRO A 210 18.25 -7.86 -1.49
C PRO A 210 16.95 -8.07 -2.29
N VAL A 211 15.78 -7.76 -1.72
CA VAL A 211 14.49 -8.01 -2.37
C VAL A 211 14.18 -6.89 -3.34
N GLN A 212 13.95 -7.26 -4.60
CA GLN A 212 13.63 -6.32 -5.67
C GLN A 212 12.16 -6.42 -6.08
N LEU A 213 11.59 -5.27 -6.45
CA LEU A 213 10.26 -5.19 -7.05
C LEU A 213 10.22 -5.93 -8.40
N GLY A 214 11.26 -5.73 -9.23
CA GLY A 214 11.38 -6.34 -10.55
C GLY A 214 10.19 -6.00 -11.46
N GLU A 215 9.71 -7.01 -12.19
CA GLU A 215 8.59 -6.90 -13.14
C GLU A 215 7.19 -7.02 -12.49
N LEU A 216 7.12 -7.04 -11.15
CA LEU A 216 5.85 -7.19 -10.43
C LEU A 216 4.98 -5.95 -10.69
N ARG A 217 3.77 -6.12 -11.25
CA ARG A 217 2.90 -4.98 -11.59
C ARG A 217 2.12 -4.49 -10.36
N PRO A 218 1.66 -3.21 -10.34
CA PRO A 218 0.86 -2.70 -9.23
C PRO A 218 -0.34 -3.59 -8.90
N GLY A 219 -0.51 -3.92 -7.62
CA GLY A 219 -1.54 -4.82 -7.11
C GLY A 219 -1.17 -6.31 -7.17
N GLU A 220 -0.10 -6.69 -7.85
CA GLU A 220 0.37 -8.07 -7.88
C GLU A 220 1.26 -8.39 -6.68
N TRP A 221 1.32 -9.69 -6.37
CA TRP A 221 2.20 -10.25 -5.36
C TRP A 221 2.87 -11.52 -5.87
N ARG A 222 4.00 -11.87 -5.27
CA ARG A 222 4.73 -13.12 -5.49
C ARG A 222 5.33 -13.62 -4.19
N TYR A 223 5.62 -14.91 -4.10
CA TYR A 223 6.50 -15.42 -3.06
C TYR A 223 7.91 -14.82 -3.18
N LEU A 224 8.57 -14.61 -2.04
CA LEU A 224 10.01 -14.40 -2.04
C LEU A 224 10.71 -15.68 -2.49
N THR A 225 11.80 -15.53 -3.23
CA THR A 225 12.64 -16.66 -3.65
C THR A 225 13.49 -17.14 -2.49
N ASP A 226 13.90 -18.41 -2.52
CA ASP A 226 14.80 -18.94 -1.49
C ASP A 226 16.14 -18.18 -1.45
N GLN A 227 16.59 -17.63 -2.59
CA GLN A 227 17.79 -16.79 -2.62
C GLN A 227 17.58 -15.49 -1.87
N GLU A 228 16.45 -14.81 -2.09
CA GLU A 228 16.09 -13.60 -1.34
C GLU A 228 16.01 -13.89 0.16
N LEU A 229 15.40 -15.02 0.56
CA LEU A 229 15.28 -15.41 1.96
C LEU A 229 16.63 -15.75 2.61
N ARG A 230 17.50 -16.46 1.90
CA ARG A 230 18.87 -16.75 2.36
C ARG A 230 19.67 -15.47 2.61
N VAL A 231 19.62 -14.51 1.69
CA VAL A 231 20.34 -13.23 1.83
C VAL A 231 19.75 -12.36 2.93
N LEU A 232 18.45 -12.50 3.22
CA LEU A 232 17.81 -11.89 4.39
C LEU A 232 18.18 -12.56 5.73
N GLY A 233 18.98 -13.63 5.69
CA GLY A 233 19.45 -14.34 6.88
C GLY A 233 18.47 -15.39 7.39
N HIS A 234 17.59 -15.91 6.53
CA HIS A 234 16.73 -17.06 6.82
C HIS A 234 17.18 -18.28 5.99
N ALA A 235 17.58 -19.35 6.69
CA ALA A 235 17.66 -20.66 6.08
C ALA A 235 16.24 -21.20 5.95
N THR A 236 15.71 -21.25 4.72
CA THR A 236 14.48 -21.97 4.43
C THR A 236 14.79 -23.46 4.39
N GLU A 237 14.14 -24.27 5.23
CA GLU A 237 13.92 -25.66 4.87
C GLU A 237 13.09 -25.68 3.56
N ALA A 238 13.59 -26.40 2.56
CA ALA A 238 13.21 -26.22 1.15
C ALA A 238 11.70 -26.30 0.89
N PRO A 239 11.11 -25.41 0.06
CA PRO A 239 9.72 -25.54 -0.34
C PRO A 239 9.58 -26.33 -1.66
N THR A 240 8.79 -27.40 -1.59
CA THR A 240 8.20 -28.04 -2.78
C THR A 240 7.35 -27.01 -3.52
N ARG A 241 7.61 -26.87 -4.82
CA ARG A 241 6.80 -26.11 -5.80
C ARG A 241 5.31 -26.38 -5.57
N LEU A 242 4.60 -25.42 -5.00
CA LEU A 242 3.15 -25.34 -5.10
C LEU A 242 2.85 -24.26 -6.12
N ASP A 243 2.43 -24.71 -7.29
CA ASP A 243 2.19 -23.92 -8.48
C ASP A 243 1.38 -22.65 -8.18
N ALA A 244 1.86 -21.53 -8.70
CA ALA A 244 1.13 -20.29 -8.83
C ALA A 244 -0.12 -20.50 -9.68
N ARG A 245 -1.23 -20.95 -9.08
CA ARG A 245 -2.54 -20.93 -9.73
C ARG A 245 -3.02 -19.48 -9.74
N ARG A 246 -2.78 -18.84 -10.89
CA ARG A 246 -3.39 -17.60 -11.35
C ARG A 246 -4.90 -17.61 -11.05
N PRO A 247 -5.49 -16.57 -10.45
CA PRO A 247 -6.94 -16.49 -10.33
C PRO A 247 -7.55 -16.50 -11.73
N ARG A 248 -8.41 -17.49 -11.99
CA ARG A 248 -9.17 -17.58 -13.23
C ARG A 248 -10.06 -16.34 -13.32
N ARG A 249 -9.87 -15.55 -14.38
CA ARG A 249 -10.79 -14.49 -14.79
C ARG A 249 -12.20 -15.10 -14.90
N SER A 250 -13.13 -14.63 -14.08
CA SER A 250 -14.57 -14.76 -14.30
C SER A 250 -14.95 -13.88 -15.49
N GLY A 251 -14.77 -14.43 -16.70
CA GLY A 251 -15.31 -13.86 -17.94
C GLY A 251 -16.66 -14.50 -18.24
N ALA A 252 -17.70 -13.68 -18.21
CA ALA A 252 -19.05 -13.99 -18.64
C ALA A 252 -19.09 -14.58 -20.07
N GLY A 253 -19.95 -15.58 -20.28
CA GLY A 253 -20.15 -16.18 -21.60
C GLY A 253 -20.87 -17.53 -21.60
N GLY A 254 -21.84 -17.73 -20.70
CA GLY A 254 -22.70 -18.91 -20.71
C GLY A 254 -23.89 -18.71 -21.65
N ALA A 255 -23.72 -19.00 -22.94
CA ALA A 255 -24.85 -19.12 -23.87
C ALA A 255 -25.63 -20.41 -23.55
N GLN A 256 -26.65 -20.31 -22.70
CA GLN A 256 -27.64 -21.37 -22.52
C GLN A 256 -28.53 -21.45 -23.76
N ARG A 257 -28.27 -22.47 -24.59
CA ARG A 257 -29.21 -23.01 -25.56
C ARG A 257 -30.40 -23.62 -24.81
N THR A 258 -31.55 -22.96 -24.84
CA THR A 258 -32.82 -23.55 -24.40
C THR A 258 -33.33 -24.50 -25.49
N ARG A 259 -33.21 -25.80 -25.23
CA ARG A 259 -33.83 -26.87 -26.01
C ARG A 259 -35.28 -26.99 -25.56
N ALA A 260 -36.20 -26.42 -26.34
CA ALA A 260 -37.64 -26.51 -26.11
C ALA A 260 -38.12 -27.97 -26.16
N GLN A 261 -38.76 -28.41 -25.07
CA GLN A 261 -39.54 -29.64 -25.00
C GLN A 261 -40.81 -29.49 -25.84
N ARG A 262 -41.02 -30.43 -26.75
CA ARG A 262 -42.29 -30.65 -27.45
C ARG A 262 -43.27 -31.32 -26.48
N THR A 263 -44.32 -30.62 -26.07
CA THR A 263 -45.56 -31.24 -25.63
C THR A 263 -46.64 -30.98 -26.69
N ARG A 264 -47.19 -32.09 -27.20
CA ARG A 264 -48.37 -32.13 -28.05
C ARG A 264 -49.58 -31.70 -27.21
N ALA A 265 -50.32 -30.70 -27.66
CA ALA A 265 -51.72 -30.52 -27.30
C ALA A 265 -52.50 -30.24 -28.60
N GLN A 266 -53.50 -31.08 -28.82
CA GLN A 266 -54.50 -30.96 -29.87
C GLN A 266 -55.33 -29.69 -29.64
N GLY A 267 -55.60 -28.95 -30.71
CA GLY A 267 -56.46 -27.77 -30.68
C GLY A 267 -56.75 -27.29 -32.10
N THR A 268 -57.99 -27.47 -32.50
CA THR A 268 -58.56 -27.34 -33.84
C THR A 268 -58.70 -25.90 -34.36
N ARG A 269 -58.39 -25.73 -35.66
CA ARG A 269 -59.16 -25.03 -36.72
C ARG A 269 -59.44 -23.52 -36.61
N ALA A 270 -58.88 -22.74 -37.56
CA ALA A 270 -59.51 -21.69 -38.41
C ALA A 270 -58.38 -20.80 -39.00
N GLN A 271 -58.04 -20.92 -40.29
CA GLN A 271 -58.49 -20.07 -41.42
C GLN A 271 -58.43 -18.56 -41.18
N GLY A 272 -57.67 -17.84 -42.04
CA GLY A 272 -57.87 -16.40 -42.22
C GLY A 272 -56.65 -15.58 -42.62
N THR A 273 -56.29 -15.64 -43.91
CA THR A 273 -55.92 -14.52 -44.80
C THR A 273 -55.04 -13.36 -44.29
N GLY A 274 -53.94 -13.12 -45.02
CA GLY A 274 -52.99 -12.05 -44.76
C GLY A 274 -53.42 -10.65 -45.20
N ALA A 275 -52.60 -9.68 -44.82
CA ALA A 275 -52.44 -8.38 -45.49
C ALA A 275 -51.09 -7.75 -45.07
N LYS A 276 -50.21 -7.54 -46.06
CA LYS A 276 -49.23 -6.45 -46.13
C LYS A 276 -49.86 -5.39 -47.07
N PRO A 277 -49.57 -4.08 -46.99
CA PRO A 277 -48.26 -3.50 -47.35
C PRO A 277 -47.83 -2.30 -46.47
N GLY A 278 -46.53 -1.94 -46.37
CA GLY A 278 -45.85 -0.89 -47.19
C GLY A 278 -45.98 0.49 -46.51
N GLY A 279 -44.97 1.37 -46.38
CA GLY A 279 -43.56 1.40 -46.73
C GLY A 279 -42.90 2.71 -46.24
N SER A 280 -41.59 2.84 -46.49
CA SER A 280 -40.83 4.08 -46.81
C SER A 280 -40.66 5.24 -45.80
N ARG A 281 -39.51 5.30 -45.10
CA ARG A 281 -38.31 6.20 -45.28
C ARG A 281 -38.49 7.70 -45.66
N PRO A 282 -37.45 8.57 -45.53
CA PRO A 282 -36.85 9.22 -44.35
C PRO A 282 -36.74 10.77 -44.53
N GLY A 283 -36.11 11.53 -43.62
CA GLY A 283 -35.85 12.96 -43.83
C GLY A 283 -34.72 13.54 -42.97
N ALA A 284 -33.80 14.27 -43.63
CA ALA A 284 -32.58 14.89 -43.11
C ALA A 284 -32.67 16.43 -43.12
N GLY A 285 -31.69 17.11 -42.50
CA GLY A 285 -31.43 18.57 -42.62
C GLY A 285 -30.93 19.14 -41.28
N LYS A 286 -29.71 19.64 -41.04
CA LYS A 286 -28.71 20.51 -41.72
C LYS A 286 -29.01 22.03 -41.66
N GLY A 287 -28.03 22.78 -41.12
CA GLY A 287 -27.81 24.25 -41.26
C GLY A 287 -28.09 25.07 -39.98
N THR A 288 -27.45 26.20 -39.66
CA THR A 288 -26.26 26.96 -40.14
C THR A 288 -26.06 28.17 -39.21
N ARG A 289 -24.80 28.62 -39.05
CA ARG A 289 -24.23 29.99 -38.76
C ARG A 289 -25.10 31.16 -38.23
N THR A 290 -24.49 31.98 -37.37
CA THR A 290 -24.30 33.45 -37.57
C THR A 290 -23.24 34.07 -36.65
N GLU A 291 -22.55 35.09 -37.16
CA GLU A 291 -21.52 35.97 -36.56
C GLU A 291 -22.12 37.28 -35.97
N GLY A 292 -21.28 38.06 -35.25
CA GLY A 292 -21.42 39.50 -34.95
C GLY A 292 -21.66 39.83 -33.47
N THR A 293 -21.11 40.86 -32.80
CA THR A 293 -20.35 42.05 -33.21
C THR A 293 -19.70 42.70 -31.95
N GLU A 294 -18.69 43.52 -32.22
CA GLU A 294 -17.81 44.40 -31.42
C GLU A 294 -18.36 45.47 -30.43
N ARG A 295 -17.41 45.94 -29.58
CA ARG A 295 -17.14 47.31 -29.02
C ARG A 295 -17.88 47.83 -27.77
N GLY A 296 -17.09 48.45 -26.87
CA GLY A 296 -17.60 49.52 -25.98
C GLY A 296 -16.86 49.81 -24.66
N ARG A 297 -15.77 50.57 -24.76
CA ARG A 297 -14.90 51.22 -23.74
C ARG A 297 -15.64 52.16 -22.75
N THR A 298 -15.20 52.25 -21.48
CA THR A 298 -14.95 53.54 -20.76
C THR A 298 -14.20 53.39 -19.43
N GLN A 299 -13.32 54.36 -19.17
CA GLN A 299 -12.47 54.59 -18.00
C GLN A 299 -13.09 55.55 -16.97
N ARG A 300 -12.56 55.51 -15.74
CA ARG A 300 -12.31 56.59 -14.72
C ARG A 300 -12.69 56.04 -13.33
N GLY A 301 -11.96 56.22 -12.24
CA GLY A 301 -10.78 57.04 -11.95
C GLY A 301 -10.85 57.56 -10.50
N GLY A 302 -9.73 57.46 -9.77
CA GLY A 302 -9.42 58.22 -8.55
C GLY A 302 -9.77 57.54 -7.20
N SER A 303 -9.11 57.78 -6.07
CA SER A 303 -7.82 58.39 -5.68
C SER A 303 -7.88 58.63 -4.16
N GLY A 304 -6.74 58.52 -3.46
CA GLY A 304 -6.53 59.02 -2.08
C GLY A 304 -6.18 57.90 -1.08
N SER A 305 -4.92 57.71 -0.63
CA SER A 305 -4.10 58.52 0.30
C SER A 305 -4.76 58.64 1.69
N SER A 306 -4.15 58.51 2.87
CA SER A 306 -2.75 58.49 3.34
C SER A 306 -2.73 58.28 4.87
N LYS A 307 -1.51 58.23 5.45
CA LYS A 307 -1.10 58.34 6.88
C LYS A 307 -0.94 57.01 7.63
N ARG A 308 0.29 56.54 7.92
CA ARG A 308 1.35 57.02 8.85
C ARG A 308 0.88 57.18 10.30
N GLY A 309 1.52 56.41 11.20
CA GLY A 309 1.53 56.63 12.64
C GLY A 309 2.53 55.69 13.31
N ALA A 310 3.67 56.23 13.72
CA ALA A 310 4.70 55.58 14.50
C ALA A 310 4.44 55.74 16.01
N GLY A 311 5.04 54.90 16.86
CA GLY A 311 5.20 55.12 18.30
C GLY A 311 5.21 53.81 19.10
N SER A 312 6.38 53.25 19.41
CA SER A 312 7.20 53.46 20.63
C SER A 312 6.77 52.64 21.87
N SER A 313 7.72 51.80 22.30
CA SER A 313 8.09 51.42 23.68
C SER A 313 7.04 50.87 24.66
N ARG A 314 7.37 49.72 25.26
CA ARG A 314 7.46 49.57 26.73
C ARG A 314 8.26 48.31 27.13
N ARG A 315 9.23 48.53 28.01
CA ARG A 315 9.93 47.57 28.86
C ARG A 315 9.01 47.11 30.01
N GLY A 316 9.37 45.96 30.59
CA GLY A 316 8.97 45.46 31.91
C GLY A 316 8.31 44.09 31.79
N GLY A 317 8.69 43.03 32.49
CA GLY A 317 9.61 42.81 33.62
C GLY A 317 9.13 41.55 34.35
N SER A 318 10.06 40.73 34.84
CA SER A 318 9.94 39.79 35.98
C SER A 318 8.67 38.92 36.12
N ARG A 319 8.75 37.65 35.74
CA ARG A 319 8.76 36.45 36.63
C ARG A 319 8.70 35.18 35.79
#